data_AF-W4LJP1-F1
#
_entry.id   AF-W4LJP1-F1
#
_cell.length_a   1.000
_cell.length_b   1.000
_cell.length_c   1.000
_cell.angle_alpha   90.00
_cell.angle_beta   90.00
_cell.angle_gamma   90.00
#
_symmetry.space_group_name_H-M   'P 1'
#
loop_
_entity.id
_entity.type
_entity.pdbx_description
1 polymer ?
#
loop_
_entity_poly.entity_id
_entity_poly.type
_entity_poly.pdbx_seq_one_letter_code
_entity_poly.pdbx_strand_id
1 'polypeptide(L)' 'MNTKTRATIEDLYNVEGKAELVDGEIVEMPPAGEDPGYASLKIASRLLNYTEQTGRLARDCEPRA' A
#
# COMPACT_ATOMS: atom_id res chain seq x y z
N MET A 1 -28.77 -14.97 5.66
CA MET A 1 -27.59 -14.77 4.81
C MET A 1 -27.53 -13.29 4.47
N ASN A 2 -26.42 -12.62 4.79
CA ASN A 2 -26.24 -11.22 4.43
C ASN A 2 -25.90 -11.18 2.93
N THR A 3 -26.78 -10.63 2.10
CA THR A 3 -26.65 -10.58 0.64
C THR A 3 -25.81 -9.37 0.21
N LYS A 4 -24.72 -9.07 0.93
CA LYS A 4 -23.80 -8.03 0.47
C LYS A 4 -23.05 -8.57 -0.74
N THR A 5 -23.20 -7.89 -1.87
CA THR A 5 -22.35 -8.10 -3.04
C THR A 5 -20.91 -7.89 -2.62
N ARG A 6 -20.00 -8.80 -3.00
CA ARG A 6 -18.57 -8.65 -2.75
C ARG A 6 -18.07 -7.41 -3.49
N ALA A 7 -17.31 -6.57 -2.82
CA ALA A 7 -16.65 -5.42 -3.40
C ALA A 7 -15.61 -5.85 -4.44
N THR A 8 -15.49 -5.06 -5.50
CA THR A 8 -14.53 -5.26 -6.60
C THR A 8 -13.38 -4.26 -6.54
N ILE A 9 -12.45 -4.36 -7.48
CA ILE A 9 -11.36 -3.39 -7.62
C ILE A 9 -11.87 -2.02 -8.09
N GLU A 10 -12.92 -2.00 -8.92
CA GLU A 10 -13.58 -0.76 -9.35
C GLU A 10 -14.24 -0.05 -8.17
N ASP A 11 -14.84 -0.80 -7.24
CA ASP A 11 -15.38 -0.23 -6.01
C ASP A 11 -14.26 0.44 -5.19
N LEU A 12 -13.10 -0.21 -5.05
CA LEU A 12 -11.94 0.35 -4.34
C LEU A 12 -11.43 1.65 -4.97
N TYR A 13 -11.34 1.73 -6.29
CA TYR A 13 -10.89 2.95 -6.98
C TYR A 13 -11.82 4.15 -6.81
N ASN A 14 -13.08 3.91 -6.47
CA ASN A 14 -14.08 4.95 -6.25
C ASN A 14 -14.16 5.43 -4.78
N VAL A 15 -13.38 4.84 -3.87
CA VAL A 15 -13.35 5.23 -2.46
C VAL A 15 -12.54 6.52 -2.30
N GLU A 16 -13.11 7.50 -1.59
CA GLU A 16 -12.38 8.71 -1.20
C GLU A 16 -11.38 8.38 -0.07
N GLY A 17 -10.12 8.75 -0.25
CA GLY A 17 -9.08 8.55 0.76
C GLY A 17 -8.34 7.22 0.60
N LYS A 18 -7.96 6.60 1.73
CA LYS A 18 -7.18 5.36 1.76
C LYS A 18 -8.06 4.21 2.22
N ALA A 19 -8.10 3.14 1.43
CA ALA A 19 -8.79 1.92 1.77
C ALA A 19 -8.08 0.70 1.20
N GLU A 20 -8.45 -0.48 1.69
CA GLU A 20 -7.98 -1.76 1.22
C GLU A 20 -9.18 -2.65 0.83
N LEU A 21 -9.03 -3.44 -0.23
CA LEU A 21 -9.98 -4.50 -0.57
C LEU A 21 -9.52 -5.80 0.08
N VAL A 22 -10.21 -6.23 1.14
CA VAL A 22 -9.85 -7.42 1.94
C VAL A 22 -11.02 -8.40 1.89
N ASP A 23 -10.79 -9.60 1.35
CA ASP A 23 -11.80 -10.67 1.22
C ASP A 23 -13.12 -10.27 0.53
N GLY A 24 -13.08 -9.26 -0.34
CA GLY A 24 -14.28 -8.74 -1.00
C GLY A 24 -15.05 -7.70 -0.18
N GLU A 25 -14.39 -7.09 0.80
CA GLU A 25 -14.90 -5.96 1.58
C GLU A 25 -13.95 -4.77 1.45
N ILE A 26 -14.52 -3.56 1.35
CA ILE A 26 -13.74 -2.32 1.43
C ILE A 26 -13.50 -2.01 2.91
N VAL A 27 -12.24 -1.88 3.28
CA VAL A 27 -11.78 -1.51 4.62
C VAL A 27 -11.14 -0.13 4.53
N GLU A 28 -11.85 0.91 4.95
CA GLU A 28 -11.29 2.26 5.04
C GLU A 28 -10.21 2.32 6.12
N MET A 29 -9.08 2.92 5.79
CA MET A 29 -8.00 3.14 6.74
C MET A 29 -8.19 4.49 7.43
N PRO A 30 -8.00 4.56 8.76
CA PRO A 30 -8.03 5.84 9.45
C PRO A 30 -6.92 6.76 8.91
N PRO A 31 -7.15 8.09 8.91
CA PRO A 31 -6.13 9.04 8.47
C PRO A 31 -4.90 8.91 9.37
N ALA A 32 -3.77 8.49 8.79
CA ALA A 32 -2.49 8.41 9.45
C ALA A 32 -1.64 9.63 9.06
N GLY A 33 -1.57 10.61 9.95
CA GLY A 33 -0.74 11.82 9.85
C GLY A 33 0.43 11.82 10.83
N GLU A 34 1.01 13.01 11.07
CA GLU A 34 2.00 13.31 12.12
C GLU A 34 3.01 12.19 12.40
N ASP A 35 2.98 11.60 13.60
CA ASP A 35 3.96 10.63 14.08
C ASP A 35 3.97 9.33 13.25
N PRO A 36 2.82 8.67 12.97
CA PRO A 36 2.77 7.54 12.03
C PRO A 36 3.34 7.87 10.64
N GLY A 37 3.01 9.05 10.11
CA GLY A 37 3.49 9.50 8.80
C GLY A 37 5.01 9.72 8.79
N TYR A 38 5.52 10.40 9.81
CA TYR A 38 6.96 10.66 9.97
C TYR A 38 7.77 9.38 10.11
N ALA A 39 7.31 8.45 10.96
CA ALA A 39 7.97 7.17 11.16
C ALA A 39 8.03 6.36 9.86
N SER A 40 6.90 6.27 9.14
CA SER A 40 6.81 5.55 7.86
C SER A 40 7.74 6.15 6.81
N LEU A 41 7.79 7.48 6.70
CA LEU A 41 8.69 8.17 5.77
C LEU A 41 10.16 7.93 6.10
N LYS A 42 10.56 7.99 7.39
CA LYS A 42 11.92 7.70 7.80
C LYS A 42 12.35 6.28 7.40
N ILE A 43 11.49 5.30 7.60
CA ILE A 43 11.75 3.90 7.22
C ILE A 43 11.89 3.80 5.69
N ALA A 44 10.93 4.33 4.94
CA ALA A 44 10.94 4.29 3.48
C ALA A 44 12.21 4.95 2.89
N SER A 45 12.60 6.13 3.39
CA SER A 45 13.82 6.82 2.93
C SER A 45 15.10 6.01 3.20
N ARG A 46 15.17 5.31 4.33
CA ARG A 46 16.34 4.46 4.65
C ARG A 46 16.41 3.24 3.75
N LEU A 47 15.27 2.61 3.45
CA LEU A 47 15.20 1.49 2.52
C LEU A 47 15.62 1.94 1.11
N LEU A 48 15.09 3.08 0.63
CA LEU A 48 15.48 3.65 -0.66
C LEU A 48 16.99 3.87 -0.72
N ASN A 49 17.56 4.56 0.26
CA ASN A 49 18.99 4.84 0.31
C ASN A 49 19.84 3.57 0.35
N TYR A 50 19.41 2.53 1.07
CA TYR A 50 20.07 1.23 1.06
C TYR A 50 20.05 0.57 -0.32
N THR A 51 18.90 0.61 -1.00
CA THR A 51 18.77 0.03 -2.35
C THR A 51 19.63 0.75 -3.39
N GLU A 52 19.78 2.07 -3.28
CA GLU A 52 20.68 2.88 -4.11
C GLU A 52 22.14 2.54 -3.86
N GLN A 53 22.58 2.50 -2.60
CA GLN A 53 23.97 2.19 -2.23
C GLN A 53 24.39 0.78 -2.64
N THR A 54 23.48 -0.18 -2.55
CA THR A 54 23.77 -1.59 -2.85
C THR A 54 23.50 -1.97 -4.30
N GLY A 55 22.98 -1.05 -5.13
CA GLY A 55 22.60 -1.32 -6.52
C GLY A 55 21.49 -2.38 -6.65
N ARG A 56 20.64 -2.54 -5.63
CA ARG A 56 19.55 -3.55 -5.64
C ARG A 56 18.35 -3.13 -6.49
N LEU A 57 18.09 -1.84 -6.63
CA LEU A 57 17.02 -1.31 -7.49
C LEU A 57 17.10 -1.84 -8.93
N ALA A 58 18.31 -2.01 -9.49
CA ALA A 58 18.49 -2.53 -10.84
C ALA A 58 18.33 -4.05 -10.94
N ARG A 59 18.58 -4.80 -9.85
CA ARG A 59 18.53 -6.27 -9.83
C ARG A 59 17.14 -6.82 -9.51
N ASP A 60 16.34 -6.08 -8.73
CA ASP A 60 15.00 -6.50 -8.33
C ASP A 60 13.92 -6.11 -9.37
N CYS A 61 14.26 -5.29 -10.38
CA CYS A 61 13.40 -4.96 -11.52
C CYS A 61 13.47 -5.98 -12.67
N GLU A 62 14.31 -7.02 -12.58
CA GLU A 62 14.18 -8.16 -13.48
C GLU A 62 12.92 -8.96 -13.09
N PRO A 63 11.97 -9.18 -14.01
CA PRO A 63 10.82 -10.02 -13.70
C PRO A 63 11.35 -11.41 -13.31
N ARG A 64 10.98 -11.87 -12.12
CA ARG A 64 11.15 -13.28 -11.76
C ARG A 64 10.27 -14.08 -12.73
N ALA A 65 10.93 -14.82 -13.63
CA ALA A 65 10.30 -15.78 -14.52
C ALA A 65 9.60 -16.90 -13.74
#